data_AF-A0A820CLG9-F1
#
_entry.id   AF-A0A820CLG9-F1
#
_cell.length_a   1.000
_cell.length_b   1.000
_cell.length_c   1.000
_cell.angle_alpha   90.00
_cell.angle_beta   90.00
_cell.angle_gamma   90.00
#
_symmetry.space_group_name_H-M   'P 1'
#
loop_
_entity.id
_entity.type
_entity.pdbx_description
1 polymer ?
#
loop_
_entity_poly.entity_id
_entity_poly.type
_entity_poly.pdbx_seq_one_letter_code
_entity_poly.pdbx_strand_id
1 'polypeptide(L)'
;MEEINSQLIFDKISKDLINDSVNIDYQGEHEIAFSSKSIILEQYKLLVDSSHKIEERRSSSNNVFIGINTILVSVLANSPKLIKIEIYYLPFIASLGFIGILISYDWLKVINSYKKLNFLNYALIQSLEKFLPTYVFSLRAKLEAEQPDQKIKNRGNTGAAAAASLPEVKQQSLT
;
A
#
# COMPACT_ATOMS: atom_id res chain seq x y z
N MET A 1 -18.06 11.09 -2.66
CA MET A 1 -18.64 9.99 -3.48
C MET A 1 -17.92 8.66 -3.26
N GLU A 2 -16.58 8.62 -3.20
CA GLU A 2 -15.83 7.36 -2.98
C GLU A 2 -16.01 6.76 -1.57
N GLU A 3 -16.14 7.61 -0.55
CA GLU A 3 -16.27 7.20 0.86
C GLU A 3 -17.65 6.60 1.21
N ILE A 4 -18.73 7.14 0.64
CA ILE A 4 -20.11 6.61 0.79
C ILE A 4 -20.22 5.22 0.16
N ASN A 5 -19.58 5.01 -1.00
CA ASN A 5 -19.58 3.71 -1.66
C ASN A 5 -18.79 2.67 -0.87
N SER A 6 -17.73 3.09 -0.17
CA SER A 6 -16.91 2.23 0.67
C SER A 6 -17.66 1.75 1.91
N GLN A 7 -18.38 2.64 2.60
CA GLN A 7 -19.25 2.29 3.73
C GLN A 7 -20.41 1.37 3.33
N LEU A 8 -21.03 1.63 2.18
CA LEU A 8 -22.11 0.79 1.65
C LEU A 8 -21.62 -0.61 1.26
N ILE A 9 -20.41 -0.71 0.69
CA ILE A 9 -19.76 -1.98 0.40
C ILE A 9 -19.49 -2.75 1.70
N PHE A 10 -18.95 -2.08 2.73
CA PHE A 10 -18.69 -2.69 4.04
C PHE A 10 -19.96 -3.26 4.69
N ASP A 11 -21.05 -2.48 4.73
CA ASP A 11 -22.32 -2.91 5.30
C ASP A 11 -22.90 -4.12 4.56
N LYS A 12 -22.84 -4.09 3.22
CA LYS A 12 -23.29 -5.20 2.38
C LYS A 12 -22.50 -6.49 2.67
N ILE A 13 -21.17 -6.40 2.73
CA ILE A 13 -20.30 -7.55 3.00
C ILE A 13 -20.56 -8.12 4.40
N SER A 14 -20.66 -7.25 5.42
CA SER A 14 -20.95 -7.70 6.78
C SER A 14 -22.30 -8.44 6.83
N LYS A 15 -23.31 -7.95 6.11
CA LYS A 15 -24.63 -8.58 6.05
C LYS A 15 -24.62 -9.92 5.31
N ASP A 16 -23.95 -9.99 4.16
CA ASP A 16 -23.88 -11.19 3.32
C ASP A 16 -23.04 -12.30 3.97
N LEU A 17 -21.94 -11.97 4.66
CA LEU A 17 -21.12 -12.93 5.38
C LEU A 17 -21.84 -13.57 6.57
N ILE A 18 -22.57 -12.76 7.35
CA ILE A 18 -23.22 -13.20 8.59
C ILE A 18 -24.43 -14.10 8.30
N ASN A 19 -25.08 -13.92 7.14
CA ASN A 19 -26.28 -14.67 6.80
C ASN A 19 -25.99 -16.12 6.33
N ASP A 20 -24.81 -16.38 5.75
CA ASP A 20 -24.48 -17.68 5.15
C ASP A 20 -23.63 -18.59 6.07
N SER A 21 -22.77 -18.02 6.93
CA SER A 21 -21.90 -18.81 7.84
C SER A 21 -22.61 -19.37 9.08
N VAL A 22 -23.88 -19.00 9.31
CA VAL A 22 -24.65 -19.33 10.53
C VAL A 22 -25.60 -20.53 10.34
N ASN A 23 -25.66 -21.14 9.15
CA ASN A 23 -26.44 -22.36 8.92
C ASN A 23 -25.55 -23.63 8.94
N ILE A 24 -24.69 -23.74 9.95
CA ILE A 24 -23.91 -24.96 10.20
C ILE A 24 -24.69 -25.83 11.17
N ASP A 25 -25.21 -26.92 10.61
CA ASP A 25 -26.01 -27.99 11.20
C ASP A 25 -25.55 -28.45 12.60
N TYR A 26 -26.52 -28.63 13.49
CA TYR A 26 -26.33 -29.02 14.90
C TYR A 26 -26.38 -30.54 15.04
N GLN A 27 -25.25 -31.23 14.83
CA GLN A 27 -25.08 -32.62 15.29
C GLN A 27 -23.71 -32.83 15.96
N GLY A 28 -23.59 -32.44 17.24
CA GLY A 28 -22.43 -32.75 18.08
C GLY A 28 -21.76 -31.50 18.65
N GLU A 29 -22.27 -31.01 19.79
CA GLU A 29 -21.99 -29.67 20.33
C GLU A 29 -20.51 -29.31 20.52
N HIS A 30 -19.63 -30.25 20.86
CA HIS A 30 -18.24 -29.93 21.23
C HIS A 30 -17.23 -30.07 20.09
N GLU A 31 -17.42 -31.05 19.20
CA GLU A 31 -16.48 -31.34 18.10
C GLU A 31 -16.70 -30.40 16.90
N ILE A 32 -17.98 -30.10 16.59
CA ILE A 32 -18.35 -29.17 15.52
C ILE A 32 -17.96 -27.73 15.89
N ALA A 33 -18.15 -27.30 17.14
CA ALA A 33 -17.79 -25.96 17.57
C ALA A 33 -16.28 -25.69 17.46
N PHE A 34 -15.46 -26.69 17.80
CA PHE A 34 -14.01 -26.60 17.64
C PHE A 34 -13.61 -26.57 16.15
N SER A 35 -14.20 -27.45 15.33
CA SER A 35 -13.97 -27.50 13.88
C SER A 35 -14.36 -26.20 13.17
N SER A 36 -15.52 -25.64 13.50
CA SER A 36 -16.00 -24.36 12.95
C SER A 36 -15.06 -23.20 13.31
N LYS A 37 -14.58 -23.15 14.56
CA LYS A 37 -13.61 -22.13 14.99
C LYS A 37 -12.27 -22.28 14.26
N SER A 38 -11.81 -23.50 14.02
CA SER A 38 -10.60 -23.73 13.21
C SER A 38 -10.78 -23.33 11.75
N ILE A 39 -11.94 -23.59 11.15
CA ILE A 39 -12.26 -23.19 9.77
C ILE A 39 -12.29 -21.65 9.64
N ILE A 40 -12.90 -20.95 10.60
CA ILE A 40 -12.92 -19.48 10.64
C ILE A 40 -11.49 -18.93 10.77
N LEU A 41 -10.66 -19.52 11.63
CA LEU A 41 -9.26 -19.12 11.81
C LEU A 41 -8.43 -19.37 10.54
N GLU A 42 -8.66 -20.47 9.84
CA GLU A 42 -7.99 -20.78 8.58
C GLU A 42 -8.37 -19.79 7.47
N GLN A 43 -9.66 -19.50 7.32
CA GLN A 43 -10.12 -18.47 6.37
C GLN A 43 -9.52 -17.10 6.68
N TYR A 44 -9.49 -16.73 7.96
CA TYR A 44 -8.85 -15.51 8.42
C TYR A 44 -7.36 -15.46 8.06
N LYS A 45 -6.62 -16.54 8.32
CA LYS A 45 -5.19 -16.62 7.99
C LYS A 45 -4.96 -16.52 6.48
N LEU A 46 -5.73 -17.24 5.67
CA LEU A 46 -5.67 -17.17 4.21
C LEU A 46 -5.94 -15.76 3.69
N LEU A 47 -6.92 -15.07 4.28
CA LEU A 47 -7.24 -13.69 3.93
C LEU A 47 -6.11 -12.73 4.28
N VAL A 48 -5.53 -12.84 5.48
CA VAL A 48 -4.37 -12.04 5.90
C VAL A 48 -3.16 -12.29 4.97
N ASP A 49 -2.84 -13.54 4.68
CA ASP A 49 -1.75 -13.90 3.76
C ASP A 49 -2.00 -13.37 2.34
N SER A 50 -3.24 -13.43 1.85
CA SER A 50 -3.61 -12.88 0.55
C SER A 50 -3.45 -11.36 0.50
N SER A 51 -3.77 -10.68 1.61
CA SER A 51 -3.66 -9.23 1.74
C SER A 51 -2.20 -8.79 1.66
N HIS A 52 -1.31 -9.48 2.38
CA HIS A 52 0.13 -9.22 2.30
C HIS A 52 0.68 -9.42 0.89
N LYS A 53 0.28 -10.49 0.19
CA LYS A 53 0.69 -10.73 -1.21
C LYS A 53 0.21 -9.64 -2.17
N ILE A 54 -0.99 -9.10 -1.96
CA ILE A 54 -1.51 -8.00 -2.78
C ILE A 54 -0.69 -6.72 -2.55
N GLU A 55 -0.32 -6.43 -1.30
CA GLU A 55 0.55 -5.30 -0.98
C GLU A 55 1.93 -5.42 -1.62
N GLU A 56 2.52 -6.62 -1.61
CA GLU A 56 3.79 -6.90 -2.28
C GLU A 56 3.69 -6.72 -3.80
N ARG A 57 2.63 -7.26 -4.43
CA ARG A 57 2.35 -7.07 -5.86
C ARG A 57 2.20 -5.59 -6.21
N ARG A 58 1.50 -4.81 -5.39
CA ARG A 58 1.37 -3.35 -5.57
C ARG A 58 2.73 -2.66 -5.58
N SER A 59 3.64 -3.02 -4.67
CA SER A 59 4.97 -2.42 -4.64
C SER A 59 5.79 -2.77 -5.88
N SER A 60 5.70 -4.02 -6.34
CA SER A 60 6.36 -4.48 -7.57
C SER A 60 5.83 -3.72 -8.81
N SER A 61 4.50 -3.62 -8.97
CA SER A 61 3.89 -2.89 -10.08
C SER A 61 4.29 -1.41 -10.09
N ASN A 62 4.29 -0.73 -8.93
CA ASN A 62 4.73 0.66 -8.84
C ASN A 62 6.16 0.86 -9.35
N ASN A 63 7.08 -0.04 -8.99
CA ASN A 63 8.46 0.02 -9.45
C ASN A 63 8.58 -0.15 -10.98
N VAL A 64 7.76 -1.02 -11.57
CA VAL A 64 7.71 -1.21 -13.03
C VAL A 64 7.25 0.07 -13.75
N PHE A 65 6.14 0.68 -13.32
CA PHE A 65 5.62 1.90 -13.94
C PHE A 65 6.59 3.08 -13.80
N ILE A 66 7.21 3.26 -12.63
CA ILE A 66 8.25 4.27 -12.42
C ILE A 66 9.47 3.98 -13.30
N GLY A 67 9.87 2.71 -13.42
CA GLY A 67 10.99 2.30 -14.28
C GLY A 67 10.74 2.64 -15.75
N ILE A 68 9.56 2.33 -16.29
CA ILE A 68 9.18 2.66 -17.67
C ILE A 68 9.21 4.18 -17.90
N ASN A 69 8.62 4.96 -16.99
CA ASN A 69 8.66 6.43 -17.09
C ASN A 69 10.09 6.98 -16.99
N THR A 70 10.94 6.38 -16.16
CA THR A 70 12.36 6.76 -16.04
C THR A 70 13.12 6.48 -17.33
N ILE A 71 12.87 5.33 -17.98
CA ILE A 71 13.47 5.00 -19.28
C ILE A 71 13.02 6.01 -20.34
N LEU A 72 11.72 6.32 -20.42
CA LEU A 72 11.16 7.33 -21.33
C LEU A 72 11.84 8.70 -21.14
N VAL A 73 11.93 9.17 -19.91
CA VAL A 73 12.59 10.44 -19.57
C VAL A 73 14.08 10.38 -19.89
N SER A 74 14.76 9.27 -19.63
CA SER A 74 16.18 9.09 -19.91
C SER A 74 16.48 9.16 -21.41
N VAL A 75 15.65 8.54 -22.25
CA VAL A 75 15.77 8.65 -23.72
C VAL A 75 15.62 10.09 -24.18
N LEU A 76 14.68 10.84 -23.59
CA LEU A 76 14.47 12.24 -23.92
C LEU A 76 15.63 13.13 -23.46
N ALA A 77 16.13 12.90 -22.24
CA ALA A 77 17.20 13.68 -21.62
C ALA A 77 18.60 13.38 -22.21
N ASN A 78 18.85 12.17 -22.71
CA ASN A 78 20.14 11.81 -23.29
C ASN A 78 20.27 12.20 -24.78
N SER A 79 19.19 12.73 -25.38
CA SER A 79 19.15 13.08 -26.79
C SER A 79 19.23 14.60 -26.99
N PRO A 80 20.41 15.18 -27.29
CA PRO A 80 20.58 16.63 -27.40
C PRO A 80 19.70 17.28 -28.48
N LYS A 81 19.35 16.53 -29.54
CA LYS A 81 18.42 16.96 -30.59
C LYS A 81 16.97 17.10 -30.10
N LEU A 82 16.56 16.24 -29.16
CA LEU A 82 15.21 16.28 -28.58
C LEU A 82 15.09 17.39 -27.54
N ILE A 83 16.16 17.64 -26.78
CA ILE A 83 16.23 18.73 -25.79
C ILE A 83 16.14 20.10 -26.44
N LYS A 84 16.76 20.28 -27.61
CA LYS A 84 16.71 21.56 -28.35
C LYS A 84 15.36 21.81 -29.03
N ILE A 85 14.42 20.85 -28.94
CA ILE A 85 13.07 20.95 -29.52
C ILE A 85 13.13 21.43 -30.98
N GLU A 86 14.03 20.82 -31.76
CA GLU A 86 14.10 21.10 -33.19
C GLU A 86 12.75 20.71 -33.84
N ILE A 87 12.20 21.61 -34.68
CA ILE A 87 10.85 21.50 -35.27
C ILE A 87 10.64 20.14 -35.96
N TYR A 88 11.69 19.57 -36.54
CA TYR A 88 11.66 18.25 -37.20
C TYR A 88 11.32 17.09 -36.24
N TYR A 89 11.75 17.16 -34.98
CA TYR A 89 11.52 16.09 -33.99
C TYR A 89 10.30 16.33 -33.10
N LEU A 90 9.63 17.47 -33.25
CA LEU A 90 8.41 17.80 -32.53
C LEU A 90 7.32 16.71 -32.56
N PRO A 91 6.98 16.07 -33.71
CA PRO A 91 6.00 14.99 -33.73
C PRO A 91 6.46 13.75 -32.95
N PHE A 92 7.77 13.45 -32.96
CA PHE A 92 8.33 12.33 -32.22
C PHE A 92 8.26 12.56 -30.70
N ILE A 93 8.62 13.77 -30.25
CA ILE A 93 8.54 14.17 -28.83
C ILE A 93 7.08 14.14 -28.35
N ALA A 94 6.16 14.64 -29.16
CA ALA A 94 4.72 14.61 -28.85
C ALA A 94 4.19 13.16 -28.75
N SER A 95 4.62 12.27 -29.64
CA SER A 95 4.26 10.85 -29.60
C SER A 95 4.78 10.15 -28.33
N LEU A 96 6.03 10.39 -27.95
CA LEU A 96 6.61 9.87 -26.70
C LEU A 96 5.87 10.39 -25.46
N GLY A 97 5.52 11.69 -25.44
CA GLY A 97 4.73 12.27 -24.36
C GLY A 97 3.34 11.64 -24.26
N PHE A 98 2.68 11.41 -25.40
CA PHE A 98 1.38 10.75 -25.45
C PHE A 98 1.43 9.32 -24.90
N ILE A 99 2.46 8.55 -25.27
CA ILE A 99 2.69 7.20 -24.74
C ILE A 99 2.90 7.23 -23.22
N GLY A 100 3.69 8.17 -22.71
CA GLY A 100 3.89 8.34 -21.26
C GLY A 100 2.59 8.67 -20.51
N ILE A 101 1.71 9.48 -21.10
CA ILE A 101 0.39 9.80 -20.54
C ILE A 101 -0.50 8.55 -20.51
N LEU A 102 -0.54 7.75 -21.58
CA LEU A 102 -1.32 6.50 -21.61
C LEU A 102 -0.86 5.52 -20.53
N ILE A 103 0.45 5.33 -20.39
CA ILE A 103 1.03 4.46 -19.35
C ILE A 103 0.68 4.98 -17.95
N SER A 104 0.77 6.28 -17.74
CA SER A 104 0.41 6.91 -16.47
C SER A 104 -1.08 6.76 -16.15
N TYR A 105 -1.94 6.84 -17.17
CA TYR A 105 -3.38 6.63 -17.02
C TYR A 105 -3.70 5.18 -16.63
N ASP A 106 -3.06 4.20 -17.25
CA ASP A 106 -3.23 2.80 -16.87
C ASP A 106 -2.68 2.53 -15.46
N TRP A 107 -1.59 3.19 -15.07
CA TRP A 107 -1.08 3.11 -13.69
C TRP A 107 -2.11 3.61 -12.67
N LEU A 108 -2.82 4.70 -12.96
CA LEU A 108 -3.90 5.20 -12.09
C LEU A 108 -5.03 4.18 -11.91
N LYS A 109 -5.44 3.50 -12.99
CA LYS A 109 -6.44 2.42 -12.90
C LYS A 109 -5.97 1.29 -12.02
N VAL A 110 -4.72 0.87 -12.17
CA VAL A 110 -4.10 -0.18 -11.37
C VAL A 110 -4.07 0.22 -9.89
N ILE A 111 -3.65 1.45 -9.57
CA ILE A 111 -3.66 1.98 -8.20
C ILE A 111 -5.08 1.93 -7.61
N ASN A 112 -6.09 2.39 -8.36
CA ASN A 112 -7.47 2.41 -7.87
C ASN A 112 -8.04 1.01 -7.66
N SER A 113 -7.69 0.05 -8.52
CA SER A 113 -8.07 -1.36 -8.34
C SER A 113 -7.50 -1.92 -7.04
N TYR A 114 -6.21 -1.69 -6.76
CA TYR A 114 -5.58 -2.13 -5.53
C TYR A 114 -6.16 -1.45 -4.29
N LYS A 115 -6.48 -0.15 -4.35
CA LYS A 115 -7.15 0.55 -3.25
C LYS A 115 -8.48 -0.11 -2.89
N LYS A 116 -9.30 -0.41 -3.90
CA LYS A 116 -10.61 -1.06 -3.72
C LYS A 116 -10.46 -2.47 -3.12
N LEU A 117 -9.50 -3.25 -3.63
CA LEU A 117 -9.26 -4.61 -3.15
C LEU A 117 -8.69 -4.64 -1.73
N ASN A 118 -7.75 -3.74 -1.42
CA ASN A 118 -7.21 -3.63 -0.07
C ASN A 118 -8.31 -3.22 0.91
N PHE A 119 -9.12 -2.22 0.56
CA PHE A 119 -10.27 -1.82 1.37
C PHE A 119 -11.19 -3.01 1.68
N LEU A 120 -11.52 -3.80 0.65
CA LEU A 120 -12.31 -5.02 0.80
C LEU A 120 -11.67 -6.02 1.77
N ASN A 121 -10.38 -6.32 1.61
CA ASN A 121 -9.67 -7.24 2.50
C ASN A 121 -9.67 -6.74 3.95
N TYR A 122 -9.41 -5.46 4.20
CA TYR A 122 -9.47 -4.87 5.54
C TYR A 122 -10.88 -4.98 6.15
N ALA A 123 -11.91 -4.72 5.35
CA ALA A 123 -13.31 -4.89 5.77
C ALA A 123 -13.64 -6.33 6.17
N LEU A 124 -13.20 -7.30 5.37
CA LEU A 124 -13.38 -8.72 5.62
C LEU A 124 -12.63 -9.18 6.87
N ILE A 125 -11.37 -8.78 7.04
CA ILE A 125 -10.55 -9.09 8.22
C ILE A 125 -11.25 -8.58 9.49
N GLN A 126 -11.68 -7.31 9.49
CA GLN A 126 -12.36 -6.70 10.64
C GLN A 126 -13.70 -7.36 10.94
N SER A 127 -14.42 -7.83 9.91
CA SER A 127 -15.66 -8.58 10.10
C SER A 127 -15.42 -9.96 10.71
N LEU A 128 -14.37 -10.67 10.26
CA LEU A 128 -13.96 -11.96 10.82
C LEU A 128 -13.42 -11.84 12.25
N GLU A 129 -12.69 -10.76 12.58
CA GLU A 129 -12.17 -10.53 13.94
C GLU A 129 -13.26 -10.51 15.02
N LYS A 130 -14.51 -10.18 14.67
CA LYS A 130 -15.64 -10.20 15.62
C LYS A 130 -15.97 -11.61 16.14
N PHE A 131 -15.61 -12.64 15.38
CA PHE A 131 -15.83 -14.06 15.74
C PHE A 131 -14.62 -14.69 16.44
N LEU A 132 -13.46 -14.03 16.36
CA LEU A 132 -12.25 -14.48 17.05
C LEU A 132 -12.26 -13.98 18.51
N PRO A 133 -11.61 -14.70 19.43
CA PRO A 133 -11.51 -14.27 20.83
C PRO A 133 -10.65 -13.00 21.00
N THR A 134 -9.97 -12.54 19.96
CA THR A 134 -9.07 -11.38 20.02
C THR A 134 -9.13 -10.62 18.69
N TYR A 135 -9.18 -9.29 18.77
CA TYR A 135 -9.34 -8.36 17.63
C TYR A 135 -8.08 -7.48 17.45
N VAL A 136 -6.91 -8.13 17.35
CA VAL A 136 -5.59 -7.48 17.43
C VAL A 136 -5.43 -6.36 16.40
N PHE A 137 -5.90 -6.54 15.16
CA PHE A 137 -5.75 -5.53 14.11
C PHE A 137 -6.66 -4.34 14.33
N SER A 138 -7.91 -4.57 14.71
CA SER A 138 -8.84 -3.48 15.04
C SER A 138 -8.36 -2.67 16.25
N LEU A 139 -7.81 -3.32 17.28
CA LEU A 139 -7.22 -2.63 18.44
C LEU A 139 -6.00 -1.81 18.02
N ARG A 140 -5.09 -2.40 17.24
CA ARG A 140 -3.91 -1.73 16.73
C ARG A 140 -4.28 -0.46 15.95
N ALA A 141 -5.27 -0.54 15.05
CA ALA A 141 -5.71 0.61 14.26
C ALA A 141 -6.26 1.75 15.13
N LYS A 142 -7.02 1.42 16.19
CA LYS A 142 -7.50 2.41 17.16
C LYS A 142 -6.36 3.08 17.91
N LEU A 143 -5.40 2.29 18.40
CA LEU A 143 -4.22 2.80 19.10
C LEU A 143 -3.38 3.68 18.18
N GLU A 144 -3.17 3.30 16.92
CA GLU A 144 -2.44 4.11 15.94
C GLU A 144 -3.16 5.45 15.67
N ALA A 145 -4.48 5.49 15.63
CA ALA A 145 -5.25 6.73 15.49
C ALA A 145 -5.18 7.65 16.72
N GLU A 146 -4.97 7.08 17.91
CA GLU A 146 -4.90 7.81 19.18
C GLU A 146 -3.48 8.32 19.50
N GLN A 147 -2.44 7.77 18.85
CA GLN A 147 -1.07 8.25 18.97
C GLN A 147 -0.88 9.52 18.11
N PRO A 148 -0.73 10.73 18.68
CA PRO A 148 -0.35 11.90 17.89
C PRO A 148 1.03 11.67 17.26
N ASP A 149 1.20 12.05 15.99
CA ASP A 149 2.40 11.83 15.16
C ASP A 149 3.72 12.22 15.86
N GLN A 150 4.30 11.32 16.65
CA GLN A 150 5.61 11.52 17.28
C GLN A 150 6.76 11.42 16.24
N LYS A 151 6.48 10.98 15.01
CA LYS A 151 7.48 10.77 13.95
C LYS A 151 8.10 12.04 13.39
N ILE A 152 7.48 13.21 13.56
CA ILE A 152 8.04 14.47 13.03
C ILE A 152 9.14 15.04 13.93
N LYS A 153 9.13 14.76 15.25
CA LYS A 153 10.05 15.41 16.20
C LYS A 153 11.48 14.83 16.19
N ASN A 154 11.66 13.55 15.87
CA ASN A 154 12.98 12.90 15.95
C ASN A 154 13.86 13.04 14.70
N ARG A 155 13.32 13.48 13.56
CA ARG A 155 14.12 13.67 12.33
C ARG A 155 14.94 14.97 12.35
N GLY A 156 14.54 15.95 13.17
CA GLY A 156 15.27 17.21 13.35
C GLY A 156 16.46 17.12 14.32
N ASN A 157 16.49 16.11 15.20
CA ASN A 157 17.54 16.02 16.24
C ASN A 157 18.79 15.26 15.76
N THR A 158 18.66 14.39 14.76
CA THR A 158 19.79 13.61 14.21
C THR A 158 20.71 14.43 13.29
N GLY A 159 20.23 15.57 12.78
CA GLY A 159 21.05 16.51 11.98
C GLY A 159 21.96 17.41 12.82
N ALA A 160 21.58 17.71 14.07
CA ALA A 160 22.37 18.56 14.96
C ALA A 160 23.53 17.80 15.65
N ALA A 161 23.36 16.50 15.93
CA ALA A 161 24.39 15.70 16.60
C ALA A 161 25.60 15.36 15.71
N ALA A 162 25.42 15.28 14.38
CA ALA A 162 26.49 14.94 13.45
C ALA A 162 27.50 16.08 13.20
N ALA A 163 27.13 17.34 13.47
CA ALA A 163 28.01 18.50 13.28
C ALA A 163 28.98 18.73 14.46
N ALA A 164 28.79 18.07 15.60
CA ALA A 164 29.55 18.32 16.83
C ALA A 164 30.78 17.42 17.02
N SER A 165 31.22 16.67 16.00
CA SER A 165 32.34 15.71 16.11
C SER A 165 33.33 15.75 14.94
N LEU A 166 33.66 16.94 14.44
CA LEU A 166 34.87 17.14 13.64
C LEU A 166 36.03 17.51 14.58
N PRO A 167 37.07 16.67 14.72
CA PRO A 167 38.28 17.07 15.43
C PRO A 167 39.04 18.13 14.62
N GLU A 168 39.37 19.25 15.25
CA GLU A 168 40.29 20.27 14.73
C GLU A 168 41.62 19.62 14.33
N VAL A 169 41.90 19.58 13.02
CA VAL A 169 43.23 19.27 12.52
C VAL A 169 44.12 20.48 12.77
N LYS A 170 44.90 20.40 13.84
CA LYS A 170 45.98 21.32 14.21
C LYS A 170 46.94 21.46 13.02
N GLN A 171 46.95 22.62 12.37
CA GLN A 171 48.06 23.02 11.52
C GLN A 171 49.27 23.28 12.43
N GLN A 172 50.19 22.33 12.51
CA GLN A 172 51.53 22.58 13.00
C GLN A 172 52.45 22.92 11.83
N SER A 173 52.98 24.13 11.90
CA SER A 173 54.04 24.72 11.11
C SER A 173 55.42 24.14 11.44
N LEU A 174 56.39 24.52 10.61
CA LEU A 174 57.84 24.27 10.63
C LEU A 174 58.25 22.91 10.02
N THR A 175 59.20 22.81 9.09
CA THR A 175 60.24 23.75 8.58
C THR A 175 60.77 23.20 7.27
#